data_AF-A0A4Q4UWG7-F1
#
_entry.id   AF-A0A4Q4UWG7-F1
#
_cell.length_a   1.000
_cell.length_b   1.000
_cell.length_c   1.000
_cell.angle_alpha   90.00
_cell.angle_beta   90.00
_cell.angle_gamma   90.00
#
_symmetry.space_group_name_H-M   'P 1'
#
loop_
_entity.id
_entity.type
_entity.pdbx_description
1 polymer ?
#
loop_
_entity_poly.entity_id
_entity_poly.type
_entity_poly.pdbx_seq_one_letter_code
_entity_poly.pdbx_strand_id
1 'polypeptide(L)'
;MRPHRALESDDAREAQWEAARGAAVGAVKWGAMTAMLGGAAWVFSPLYRSLTVQFKVYIQMSGMIVGSMIEADHRMRLFEHQIRMQRRIARDRAVWEKFEQEYPEVDDTPPPPSPSSGAK
;
A
#
# COMPACT_ATOMS: atom_id res chain seq x y z
N MET A 1 3.46 3.65 21.87
CA MET A 1 2.31 4.17 21.10
C MET A 1 1.12 3.22 21.30
N ARG A 2 -0.05 3.71 21.75
CA ARG A 2 -1.24 2.89 22.02
C ARG A 2 -2.01 2.63 20.72
N PRO A 3 -2.43 1.38 20.42
CA PRO A 3 -3.04 1.00 19.14
C PRO A 3 -4.41 1.66 18.88
N HIS A 4 -5.10 2.11 19.93
CA HIS A 4 -6.44 2.70 19.81
C HIS A 4 -6.47 4.09 19.16
N ARG A 5 -5.35 4.82 19.12
CA ARG A 5 -5.30 6.19 18.57
C ARG A 5 -4.95 6.24 17.08
N ALA A 6 -4.54 5.12 16.49
CA ALA A 6 -4.20 5.01 15.06
C ALA A 6 -5.43 4.78 14.17
N LEU A 7 -6.61 4.58 14.75
CA LEU A 7 -7.88 4.38 14.04
C LEU A 7 -8.75 5.66 13.98
N GLU A 8 -8.34 6.75 14.65
CA GLU A 8 -9.14 7.97 14.81
C GLU A 8 -8.66 9.15 13.95
N SER A 9 -7.60 8.97 13.14
CA SER A 9 -7.08 10.01 12.25
C SER A 9 -7.68 9.91 10.84
N ASP A 10 -7.89 11.05 10.18
CA ASP A 10 -8.43 11.15 8.81
C ASP A 10 -7.72 10.22 7.80
N ASP A 11 -6.47 9.85 8.05
CA ASP A 11 -5.70 8.83 7.32
C ASP A 11 -6.42 7.47 7.23
N ALA A 12 -7.16 7.07 8.27
CA ALA A 12 -7.92 5.82 8.27
C ALA A 12 -9.14 5.90 7.32
N ARG A 13 -9.80 7.05 7.21
CA ARG A 13 -10.89 7.27 6.26
C ARG A 13 -10.39 7.31 4.83
N GLU A 14 -9.26 7.97 4.58
CA GLU A 14 -8.67 8.05 3.25
C GLU A 14 -8.15 6.67 2.79
N ALA A 15 -7.52 5.90 3.69
CA ALA A 15 -7.13 4.52 3.42
C ALA A 15 -8.34 3.61 3.13
N GLN A 16 -9.42 3.75 3.90
CA GLN A 16 -10.67 3.00 3.64
C GLN A 16 -11.30 3.39 2.30
N TRP A 17 -11.24 4.66 1.91
CA TRP A 17 -11.76 5.15 0.65
C TRP A 17 -10.97 4.65 -0.56
N GLU A 18 -9.64 4.62 -0.46
CA GLU A 18 -8.74 4.08 -1.48
C GLU A 18 -8.86 2.54 -1.59
N ALA A 19 -9.15 1.87 -0.48
CA ALA A 19 -9.47 0.45 -0.44
C ALA A 19 -10.82 0.16 -1.09
N ALA A 20 -11.86 0.96 -0.80
CA ALA A 20 -13.20 0.83 -1.37
C ALA A 20 -13.19 1.05 -2.90
N ARG A 21 -12.46 2.08 -3.38
CA ARG A 21 -12.26 2.31 -4.82
C ARG A 21 -11.51 1.14 -5.46
N GLY A 22 -10.46 0.63 -4.82
CA GLY A 22 -9.74 -0.55 -5.31
C GLY A 22 -10.60 -1.81 -5.38
N ALA A 23 -11.46 -2.04 -4.39
CA ALA A 23 -12.40 -3.16 -4.37
C ALA A 23 -13.47 -3.01 -5.48
N ALA A 24 -14.01 -1.80 -5.67
CA ALA A 24 -14.96 -1.52 -6.74
C ALA A 24 -14.33 -1.75 -8.13
N VAL A 25 -13.12 -1.24 -8.36
CA VAL A 25 -12.39 -1.45 -9.62
C VAL A 25 -12.06 -2.92 -9.83
N GLY A 26 -11.64 -3.64 -8.78
CA GLY A 26 -11.39 -5.08 -8.83
C GLY A 26 -12.64 -5.88 -9.17
N ALA A 27 -13.77 -5.59 -8.53
CA ALA A 27 -15.04 -6.24 -8.79
C ALA A 27 -15.54 -5.99 -10.22
N VAL A 28 -15.39 -4.76 -10.74
CA VAL A 28 -15.76 -4.42 -12.13
C VAL A 28 -14.86 -5.13 -13.13
N LYS A 29 -13.53 -5.10 -12.94
CA LYS A 29 -12.56 -5.74 -13.84
C LYS A 29 -12.81 -7.25 -13.96
N TRP A 30 -12.95 -7.91 -12.81
CA TRP A 30 -13.16 -9.36 -12.77
C TRP A 30 -14.58 -9.74 -13.16
N GLY A 31 -15.60 -8.94 -12.80
CA GLY A 31 -16.97 -9.12 -13.25
C GLY A 31 -17.13 -9.02 -14.76
N ALA A 32 -16.43 -8.08 -15.41
CA ALA A 32 -16.40 -7.98 -16.87
C ALA A 32 -15.73 -9.20 -17.51
N MET A 33 -14.57 -9.64 -17.01
CA MET A 33 -13.90 -10.83 -17.54
C MET A 33 -14.74 -12.10 -17.38
N THR A 34 -15.34 -12.31 -16.22
CA THR A 34 -16.15 -13.51 -15.97
C THR A 34 -17.45 -13.48 -16.78
N ALA A 35 -18.02 -12.30 -17.01
CA ALA A 35 -19.17 -12.15 -17.90
C ALA A 35 -18.83 -12.53 -19.34
N MET A 36 -17.66 -12.09 -19.84
CA MET A 36 -17.17 -12.47 -21.16
C MET A 36 -16.95 -13.98 -21.27
N LEU A 37 -16.32 -14.60 -20.26
CA LEU A 37 -16.14 -16.06 -20.20
C LEU A 37 -17.47 -16.81 -20.12
N GLY A 38 -18.44 -16.31 -19.36
CA GLY A 38 -19.79 -16.87 -19.28
C GLY A 38 -20.54 -16.76 -20.61
N GLY A 39 -20.35 -15.66 -21.35
CA GLY A 39 -20.86 -15.48 -22.70
C GLY A 39 -20.24 -16.46 -23.70
N ALA A 40 -18.91 -16.63 -23.67
CA ALA A 40 -18.22 -17.61 -24.49
C ALA A 40 -18.68 -19.04 -24.17
N ALA A 41 -18.79 -19.39 -22.89
CA ALA A 41 -19.29 -20.70 -22.45
C ALA A 41 -20.72 -20.96 -22.95
N TRP A 42 -21.58 -19.94 -23.02
CA TRP A 42 -22.94 -20.06 -23.55
C TRP A 42 -22.99 -20.32 -25.07
N VAL A 43 -22.01 -19.82 -25.82
CA VAL A 43 -21.92 -20.04 -27.28
C VAL A 43 -21.35 -21.43 -27.59
N PHE A 44 -20.26 -21.82 -26.91
CA PHE A 44 -19.51 -23.04 -27.26
C PHE A 44 -20.00 -24.30 -26.54
N SER A 45 -20.62 -24.20 -25.36
CA SER A 45 -21.01 -25.36 -24.56
C SER A 45 -22.53 -25.54 -24.49
N PRO A 46 -23.10 -26.62 -25.07
CA PRO A 46 -24.52 -26.93 -24.94
C PRO A 46 -24.92 -27.24 -23.49
N LEU A 47 -23.97 -27.73 -22.67
CA LEU A 47 -24.18 -27.94 -21.23
C LEU A 47 -24.44 -26.61 -20.51
N TYR A 48 -23.69 -25.55 -20.84
CA TYR A 48 -23.88 -24.23 -20.24
C TYR A 48 -25.21 -23.56 -20.65
N ARG A 49 -25.78 -23.96 -21.79
CA ARG A 49 -27.12 -23.53 -22.22
C ARG A 49 -28.23 -24.13 -21.38
N SER A 50 -28.14 -25.41 -21.01
CA SER A 50 -29.15 -26.10 -20.20
C SER A 50 -29.07 -25.82 -18.70
N LEU A 51 -28.01 -25.15 -18.23
CA LEU A 51 -27.90 -24.72 -16.84
C LEU A 51 -29.00 -23.72 -16.45
N THR A 52 -29.45 -23.79 -15.20
CA THR A 52 -30.41 -22.83 -14.64
C THR A 52 -29.80 -21.44 -14.50
N VAL A 53 -30.65 -20.41 -14.44
CA VAL A 53 -30.20 -19.02 -14.24
C VAL A 53 -29.41 -18.86 -12.93
N GLN A 54 -29.85 -19.54 -11.86
CA GLN A 54 -29.17 -19.54 -10.56
C GLN A 54 -27.71 -20.03 -10.67
N PHE A 55 -27.49 -21.12 -11.42
CA PHE A 55 -26.16 -21.69 -11.58
C PHE A 55 -25.24 -20.79 -12.41
N LYS A 56 -25.78 -20.09 -13.42
CA LYS A 56 -25.01 -19.09 -14.19
C LYS A 56 -24.57 -17.92 -13.33
N VAL A 57 -25.47 -17.39 -12.50
CA VAL A 57 -25.15 -16.31 -11.55
C VAL A 57 -24.14 -16.79 -10.51
N TYR A 58 -24.25 -18.02 -10.04
CA TYR A 58 -23.27 -18.61 -9.12
C TYR A 58 -21.87 -18.68 -9.74
N ILE A 59 -21.74 -19.14 -10.99
CA ILE A 59 -20.46 -19.16 -11.70
C ILE A 59 -19.89 -17.75 -11.86
N GLN A 60 -20.74 -16.78 -12.24
CA GLN A 60 -20.37 -15.37 -12.39
C GLN A 60 -19.84 -14.78 -11.07
N MET A 61 -20.57 -14.98 -9.98
CA MET A 61 -20.21 -14.53 -8.63
C MET A 61 -18.94 -15.20 -8.14
N SER A 62 -18.79 -16.50 -8.36
CA SER A 62 -17.60 -17.26 -7.99
C SER A 62 -16.35 -16.69 -8.65
N GLY A 63 -16.43 -16.37 -9.95
CA GLY A 63 -15.33 -15.72 -10.66
C GLY A 63 -15.00 -14.32 -10.13
N MET A 64 -16.02 -13.52 -9.77
CA MET A 64 -15.80 -12.21 -9.15
C MET A 64 -15.11 -12.32 -7.79
N ILE A 65 -15.56 -13.26 -6.94
CA ILE A 65 -14.99 -13.48 -5.61
C ILE A 65 -13.53 -13.91 -5.72
N VAL A 66 -13.24 -14.93 -6.54
CA VAL A 66 -11.86 -15.41 -6.74
C VAL A 66 -10.98 -14.31 -7.34
N GLY A 67 -11.49 -13.59 -8.33
CA GLY A 67 -10.78 -12.45 -8.92
C GLY A 67 -10.46 -11.35 -7.91
N SER A 68 -11.42 -11.02 -7.03
CA SER A 68 -11.21 -10.04 -5.97
C SER A 68 -10.15 -10.49 -4.96
N MET A 69 -10.11 -11.79 -4.64
CA MET A 69 -9.11 -12.36 -3.74
C MET A 69 -7.70 -12.28 -4.34
N ILE A 70 -7.55 -12.59 -5.63
CA ILE A 70 -6.26 -12.50 -6.33
C ILE A 70 -5.73 -11.05 -6.31
N GLU A 71 -6.60 -10.08 -6.62
CA GLU A 71 -6.21 -8.67 -6.63
C GLU A 71 -5.86 -8.18 -5.22
N ALA A 72 -6.63 -8.60 -4.22
CA ALA A 72 -6.38 -8.28 -2.81
C ALA A 72 -5.02 -8.83 -2.34
N ASP A 73 -4.73 -10.09 -2.65
CA ASP A 73 -3.45 -10.73 -2.31
C ASP A 73 -2.27 -10.02 -2.99
N HIS A 74 -2.42 -9.65 -4.26
CA HIS A 74 -1.38 -8.91 -4.98
C HIS A 74 -1.11 -7.54 -4.35
N ARG A 75 -2.18 -6.78 -4.05
CA ARG A 75 -2.07 -5.44 -3.44
C ARG A 75 -1.50 -5.53 -2.02
N MET A 76 -1.85 -6.57 -1.26
CA MET A 76 -1.33 -6.81 0.09
C MET A 76 0.19 -7.09 0.08
N ARG A 77 0.68 -7.91 -0.87
CA ARG A 77 2.12 -8.16 -1.01
C ARG A 77 2.89 -6.90 -1.37
N LEU A 78 2.39 -6.11 -2.32
CA LEU A 78 3.01 -4.84 -2.71
C LEU A 78 3.10 -3.87 -1.52
N PHE A 79 2.03 -3.77 -0.74
CA PHE A 79 2.01 -2.95 0.48
C PHE A 79 3.04 -3.41 1.51
N GLU A 80 3.17 -4.73 1.72
CA GLU A 80 4.16 -5.27 2.65
C GLU A 80 5.60 -4.90 2.24
N HIS A 81 5.92 -4.99 0.95
CA HIS A 81 7.24 -4.57 0.44
C HIS A 81 7.50 -3.08 0.66
N GLN A 82 6.51 -2.23 0.42
CA GLN A 82 6.63 -0.79 0.64
C GLN A 82 6.82 -0.43 2.12
N ILE A 83 6.06 -1.05 3.02
CA ILE A 83 6.18 -0.85 4.46
C ILE A 83 7.56 -1.25 4.97
N ARG A 84 8.12 -2.37 4.47
CA ARG A 84 9.48 -2.79 4.86
C ARG A 84 10.53 -1.75 4.46
N MET A 85 10.40 -1.14 3.28
CA MET A 85 11.31 -0.07 2.85
C MET A 85 11.14 1.22 3.66
N GLN A 86 9.89 1.64 3.89
CA GLN A 86 9.62 2.83 4.71
C GLN A 86 10.12 2.66 6.15
N ARG A 87 9.98 1.48 6.74
CA ARG A 87 10.51 1.19 8.09
C ARG A 87 12.04 1.27 8.16
N ARG A 88 12.77 0.92 7.10
CA ARG A 88 14.23 1.08 7.03
C ARG A 88 14.59 2.57 7.05
N ILE A 89 14.02 3.33 6.13
CA ILE A 89 14.26 4.77 5.99
C ILE A 89 13.89 5.52 7.29
N ALA A 90 12.76 5.17 7.92
CA ALA A 90 12.33 5.79 9.17
C ALA A 90 13.28 5.49 10.34
N ARG A 91 13.85 4.28 10.41
CA ARG A 91 14.86 3.94 11.42
C ARG A 91 16.14 4.73 11.20
N ASP A 92 16.60 4.82 9.94
CA ASP A 92 17.83 5.55 9.61
C ASP A 92 17.69 7.04 9.95
N ARG A 93 16.52 7.64 9.67
CA ARG A 93 16.21 9.02 10.10
C ARG A 93 16.18 9.19 11.62
N ALA A 94 15.52 8.30 12.34
CA ALA A 94 15.46 8.40 13.81
C ALA A 94 16.83 8.18 14.48
N VAL A 95 17.72 7.42 13.84
CA VAL A 95 19.12 7.28 14.26
C VAL A 95 19.88 8.58 13.98
N TRP A 96 19.70 9.18 12.81
CA TRP A 96 20.31 10.47 12.45
C TRP A 96 19.90 11.60 13.39
N GLU A 97 18.60 11.73 13.68
CA GLU A 97 18.08 12.75 14.62
C GLU A 97 18.69 12.63 16.01
N LYS A 98 18.96 11.39 16.49
CA LYS A 98 19.65 11.18 17.76
C LYS A 98 21.12 11.58 17.71
N PHE A 99 21.81 11.29 16.61
CA PHE A 99 23.19 11.73 16.43
C PHE A 99 23.32 13.26 16.43
N GLU A 100 22.41 13.95 15.76
CA GLU A 100 22.36 15.42 15.71
C GLU A 100 22.04 16.05 17.08
N GLN A 101 21.28 15.34 17.92
CA GLN A 101 20.96 15.77 19.28
C GLN A 101 22.09 15.51 20.29
N GLU A 102 22.88 14.44 20.09
CA GLU A 102 23.98 14.04 20.96
C GLU A 102 25.30 14.77 20.61
N TYR A 103 25.43 15.24 19.37
CA TYR A 103 26.50 16.12 18.89
C TYR A 103 25.91 17.35 18.20
N PRO A 104 25.34 18.32 18.92
CA PRO A 104 25.09 19.63 18.34
C PRO A 104 26.45 20.16 17.88
N GLU A 105 26.60 20.43 16.58
CA GLU A 105 27.83 20.87 15.93
C GLU A 105 28.70 21.69 16.89
N VAL A 106 29.76 21.07 17.40
CA VAL A 106 30.87 21.85 17.96
C VAL A 106 31.45 22.52 16.75
N ASP A 107 31.21 23.83 16.68
CA ASP A 107 31.72 24.77 15.71
C ASP A 107 33.25 24.65 15.67
N ASP A 108 33.78 23.71 14.88
CA ASP A 108 35.21 23.54 14.63
C ASP A 108 35.68 24.65 13.67
N THR A 109 35.62 25.90 14.15
CA THR A 109 36.52 26.93 13.66
C THR A 109 37.66 27.06 14.68
N PRO A 110 38.88 26.56 14.37
CA PRO A 110 40.01 26.81 15.25
C PRO A 110 40.19 28.33 15.38
N PRO A 111 40.35 28.88 16.61
CA PRO A 111 40.41 30.32 16.81
C PRO A 111 41.56 30.91 15.99
N PRO A 112 41.34 32.04 15.29
CA PRO A 112 42.40 32.66 14.50
C PRO A 112 43.57 33.02 15.42
N PRO A 113 44.84 32.82 14.98
CA PRO A 113 45.99 33.07 15.82
C PRO A 113 46.02 34.54 16.26
N SER A 114 46.10 34.75 17.58
CA SER A 114 46.18 36.08 18.20
C SER A 114 47.34 36.89 17.60
N PRO A 115 47.13 38.16 17.21
CA PRO A 115 48.21 38.98 16.68
C PRO A 115 49.27 39.19 17.76
N SER A 116 50.51 38.82 17.43
CA SER A 116 51.68 39.08 18.27
C SER A 116 51.77 40.58 18.54
N SER A 117 51.59 40.97 19.81
CA SER A 117 51.92 42.29 20.32
C SER A 117 53.44 42.49 20.27
N GLY A 118 53.96 42.84 19.10
CA GLY A 118 55.28 43.41 18.92
C GLY A 118 55.16 44.93 18.79
N ALA A 119 55.27 45.66 19.90
CA ALA A 119 55.62 47.09 19.91
C ALA A 119 55.97 47.57 21.32
N LYS A 120 57.24 47.41 21.71
CA LYS A 120 58.07 48.49 22.25
C LYS A 120 59.53 48.05 22.32
#